data_AF-A0A955YC87-F1
#
_entry.id   AF-A0A955YC87-F1
#
_cell.length_a   1.000
_cell.length_b   1.000
_cell.length_c   1.000
_cell.angle_alpha   90.00
_cell.angle_beta   90.00
_cell.angle_gamma   90.00
#
_symmetry.space_group_name_H-M   'P 1'
#
loop_
_entity.id
_entity.type
_entity.pdbx_description
1 polymer ?
#
loop_
_entity_poly.entity_id
_entity_poly.type
_entity_poly.pdbx_seq_one_letter_code
_entity_poly.pdbx_strand_id
1 'polypeptide(L)'
;MIPDSLLSGDNASFLDEAWARWREDPASVDPELQEVFASLEGPTNGVRIGGGPSFRPRSIFDAAGGGGVDAGVMRDVARRQAATAQIINAYRVRGHFEARIDPLQRRELKVHEELHHTYYGLTDADLDEEVDTAPLFGVPPRATLR
;
A
#
# COMPACT_ATOMS: atom_id res chain seq x y z
N MET A 1 27.78 -33.93 24.72
CA MET A 1 27.63 -32.51 25.12
C MET A 1 27.99 -31.73 23.88
N ILE A 2 27.00 -31.21 23.17
CA ILE A 2 27.19 -30.66 21.83
C ILE A 2 27.99 -29.35 21.96
N PRO A 3 29.05 -29.15 21.17
CA PRO A 3 29.78 -27.90 21.21
C PRO A 3 28.91 -26.76 20.66
N ASP A 4 28.70 -25.70 21.44
CA ASP A 4 27.95 -24.48 21.06
C ASP A 4 28.45 -23.85 19.75
N SER A 5 29.69 -24.16 19.36
CA SER A 5 30.29 -23.80 18.08
C SER A 5 29.48 -24.31 16.88
N LEU A 6 28.88 -25.51 16.97
CA LEU A 6 28.14 -26.12 15.85
C LEU A 6 26.83 -25.40 15.53
N LEU A 7 26.16 -24.79 16.53
CA LEU A 7 24.90 -24.07 16.37
C LEU A 7 25.07 -22.57 16.11
N SER A 8 26.31 -22.12 15.88
CA SER A 8 26.61 -20.73 15.50
C SER A 8 26.20 -20.43 14.06
N GLY A 9 25.87 -19.16 13.78
CA GLY A 9 25.49 -18.70 12.44
C GLY A 9 26.57 -18.93 11.37
N ASP A 10 27.84 -19.05 11.77
CA ASP A 10 28.95 -19.35 10.85
C ASP A 10 28.88 -20.77 10.26
N ASN A 11 28.15 -21.70 10.91
CA ASN A 11 27.95 -23.07 10.44
C ASN A 11 26.59 -23.28 9.75
N ALA A 12 25.85 -22.21 9.45
CA ALA A 12 24.48 -22.29 8.94
C ALA A 12 24.35 -23.12 7.66
N SER A 13 25.25 -22.94 6.69
CA SER A 13 25.22 -23.71 5.43
C SER A 13 25.46 -25.20 5.62
N PHE A 14 26.35 -25.56 6.56
CA PHE A 14 26.61 -26.95 6.92
C PHE A 14 25.40 -27.58 7.63
N LEU A 15 24.77 -26.84 8.55
CA LEU A 15 23.56 -27.27 9.24
C LEU A 15 22.38 -27.44 8.28
N ASP A 16 22.21 -26.54 7.31
CA ASP A 16 21.17 -26.63 6.29
C ASP A 16 21.31 -27.90 5.44
N GLU A 17 22.55 -28.21 5.03
CA GLU A 17 22.84 -29.42 4.26
C GLU A 17 22.66 -30.70 5.11
N ALA A 18 23.13 -30.69 6.36
CA ALA A 18 22.93 -31.79 7.30
C ALA A 18 21.45 -32.02 7.60
N TRP A 19 20.65 -30.97 7.75
CA TRP A 19 19.20 -31.03 7.93
C TRP A 19 18.48 -31.58 6.69
N ALA A 20 18.88 -31.16 5.49
CA ALA A 20 18.33 -31.70 4.25
C ALA A 20 18.57 -33.21 4.13
N ARG A 21 19.79 -33.66 4.45
CA ARG A 21 20.18 -35.07 4.42
C ARG A 21 19.44 -35.90 5.49
N TRP A 22 19.33 -35.36 6.70
CA TRP A 22 18.62 -36.01 7.81
C TRP A 22 17.12 -36.23 7.52
N ARG A 23 16.48 -35.29 6.79
CA ARG A 23 15.07 -35.45 6.36
C ARG A 23 14.87 -36.57 5.34
N GLU A 24 15.88 -36.90 4.55
CA GLU A 24 15.83 -38.01 3.59
C GLU A 24 16.16 -39.35 4.27
N ASP A 25 17.19 -39.35 5.12
CA ASP A 25 17.59 -40.49 5.93
C ASP A 25 18.12 -40.02 7.29
N PRO A 26 17.41 -40.31 8.40
CA PRO A 26 17.85 -39.92 9.74
C PRO A 26 19.20 -40.51 10.15
N ALA A 27 19.61 -41.66 9.59
CA ALA A 27 20.90 -42.28 9.88
C ALA A 27 22.08 -41.64 9.15
N SER A 28 21.82 -40.67 8.26
CA SER A 28 22.84 -40.02 7.43
C SER A 28 23.67 -38.93 8.13
N VAL A 29 23.31 -38.58 9.37
CA VAL A 29 24.02 -37.59 10.18
C VAL A 29 24.52 -38.19 11.49
N ASP A 30 25.44 -37.51 12.15
CA ASP A 30 25.99 -37.92 13.45
C ASP A 30 24.86 -38.09 14.49
N PRO A 31 24.90 -39.14 15.34
CA PRO A 31 23.97 -39.31 16.47
C PRO A 31 23.69 -38.06 17.29
N GLU A 32 24.67 -37.17 17.51
CA GLU A 32 24.45 -35.91 18.24
C GLU A 32 23.50 -34.95 17.49
N LEU A 33 23.59 -34.88 16.16
CA LEU A 33 22.69 -34.06 15.33
C LEU A 33 21.31 -34.70 15.19
N GLN A 34 21.22 -36.03 15.22
CA GLN A 34 19.94 -36.74 15.19
C GLN A 34 19.06 -36.36 16.38
N GLU A 35 19.63 -36.31 17.58
CA GLU A 35 18.90 -35.92 18.80
C GLU A 35 18.42 -34.46 18.73
N VAL A 36 19.27 -33.55 18.23
CA VAL A 36 18.90 -32.13 18.05
C VAL A 36 17.77 -32.00 17.04
N PHE A 37 17.89 -32.64 15.89
CA PHE A 37 16.90 -32.52 14.83
C PHE A 37 15.56 -33.19 15.20
N ALA A 38 15.61 -34.33 15.89
CA ALA A 38 14.42 -34.97 16.45
C ALA A 38 13.74 -34.08 17.52
N SER A 39 14.51 -33.32 18.30
CA SER A 39 13.95 -32.39 19.29
C SER A 39 13.23 -31.19 18.66
N LEU A 40 13.63 -30.78 17.46
CA LEU A 40 12.99 -29.72 16.68
C LEU A 40 11.68 -30.18 16.03
N GLU A 41 11.53 -31.47 15.75
CA GLU A 41 10.31 -32.09 15.22
C GLU A 41 9.29 -32.53 16.30
N GLY A 42 9.40 -32.02 17.53
CA GLY A 42 8.39 -32.20 18.58
C GLY A 42 6.96 -31.87 18.11
N PRO A 43 5.89 -32.28 18.83
CA PRO A 43 4.51 -32.17 18.37
C PRO A 43 4.16 -30.71 18.06
N THR A 44 4.32 -30.34 16.79
CA THR A 44 3.92 -29.05 16.28
C THR A 44 2.40 -29.09 16.24
N ASN A 45 1.76 -28.15 16.94
CA ASN A 45 0.32 -27.86 16.80
C ASN A 45 0.02 -27.36 15.37
N GLY A 46 0.23 -28.20 14.35
CA GLY A 46 0.03 -27.91 12.94
C GLY A 46 1.04 -26.96 12.28
N VAL A 47 2.05 -26.45 13.00
CA VAL A 47 3.02 -25.51 12.43
C VAL A 47 4.24 -26.26 11.89
N ARG A 48 4.20 -26.59 10.59
CA ARG A 48 5.36 -27.11 9.86
C ARG A 48 6.38 -25.99 9.64
N ILE A 49 7.42 -25.93 10.47
CA ILE A 49 8.63 -25.13 10.23
C ILE A 49 9.46 -25.88 9.19
N GLY A 50 9.17 -25.71 7.90
CA GLY A 50 9.86 -26.48 6.85
C GLY A 50 9.34 -26.29 5.43
N GLY A 51 8.18 -25.67 5.26
CA GLY A 51 7.82 -25.00 4.02
C GLY A 51 8.14 -23.52 4.17
N GLY A 52 8.57 -22.85 3.09
CA GLY A 52 8.61 -21.38 3.05
C GLY A 52 7.28 -20.76 3.49
N PRO A 53 7.21 -19.43 3.63
CA PRO A 53 6.03 -18.77 4.20
C PRO A 53 4.73 -19.32 3.58
N SER A 54 3.85 -19.89 4.42
CA SER A 54 2.55 -20.43 3.99
C SER A 54 1.59 -19.34 3.50
N PHE A 55 2.00 -18.08 3.62
CA PHE A 55 1.37 -16.92 3.06
C PHE A 55 1.61 -16.87 1.54
N ARG A 56 0.54 -16.84 0.75
CA ARG A 56 0.63 -16.43 -0.66
C ARG A 56 1.06 -14.95 -0.69
N PRO A 57 2.14 -14.59 -1.42
CA PRO A 57 2.55 -13.20 -1.53
C PRO A 57 1.39 -12.35 -2.03
N ARG A 58 0.86 -11.48 -1.18
CA ARG A 58 -0.13 -10.47 -1.59
C ARG A 58 0.60 -9.45 -2.46
N SER A 59 0.55 -9.67 -3.77
CA SER A 59 0.98 -8.70 -4.76
C SER A 59 -0.19 -7.78 -5.08
N ILE A 60 0.07 -6.48 -5.26
CA ILE A 60 -0.86 -5.55 -5.92
C ILE A 60 -1.26 -6.02 -7.34
N PHE A 61 -0.54 -6.98 -7.91
CA PHE A 61 -0.79 -7.57 -9.22
C PHE A 61 -1.36 -9.00 -9.17
N ASP A 62 -1.52 -9.62 -7.98
CA ASP A 62 -2.06 -10.98 -7.85
C ASP A 62 -3.41 -10.94 -7.11
N ALA A 63 -4.47 -10.72 -7.90
CA ALA A 63 -5.84 -10.48 -7.47
C ALA A 63 -6.60 -11.77 -7.08
N ALA A 64 -5.94 -12.73 -6.45
CA ALA A 64 -6.56 -14.00 -6.10
C ALA A 64 -7.45 -13.95 -4.82
N GLY A 65 -7.71 -12.77 -4.25
CA GLY A 65 -8.46 -12.68 -2.98
C GLY A 65 -9.09 -11.33 -2.62
N GLY A 66 -9.17 -10.38 -3.55
CA GLY A 66 -9.93 -9.15 -3.37
C GLY A 66 -10.56 -8.81 -4.71
N GLY A 67 -11.87 -8.57 -4.73
CA GLY A 67 -12.59 -8.23 -5.97
C GLY A 67 -11.81 -7.17 -6.73
N GLY A 68 -11.33 -7.53 -7.93
CA GLY A 68 -10.52 -6.65 -8.75
C GLY A 68 -11.31 -5.38 -9.00
N VAL A 69 -10.83 -4.25 -8.47
CA VAL A 69 -11.35 -2.95 -8.85
C VAL A 69 -11.01 -2.74 -10.32
N ASP A 70 -12.01 -2.35 -11.11
CA ASP A 70 -11.80 -2.08 -12.53
C ASP A 70 -10.69 -1.04 -12.71
N ALA A 71 -9.70 -1.35 -13.54
CA ALA A 71 -8.54 -0.48 -13.73
C ALA A 71 -8.94 0.86 -14.37
N GLY A 72 -10.03 0.90 -15.14
CA GLY A 72 -10.61 2.13 -15.68
C GLY A 72 -11.20 3.00 -14.58
N VAL A 73 -11.99 2.42 -13.69
CA VAL A 73 -12.55 3.11 -12.51
C VAL A 73 -11.44 3.68 -11.64
N MET A 74 -10.39 2.91 -11.36
CA MET A 74 -9.26 3.39 -10.55
C MET A 74 -8.54 4.57 -11.21
N ARG A 75 -8.31 4.51 -12.53
CA ARG A 75 -7.71 5.64 -13.28
C ARG A 75 -8.58 6.88 -13.24
N ASP A 76 -9.90 6.72 -13.35
CA ASP A 76 -10.82 7.85 -13.32
C ASP A 76 -10.93 8.50 -11.94
N VAL A 77 -10.94 7.69 -10.86
CA VAL A 77 -10.81 8.20 -9.48
C VAL A 77 -9.50 8.97 -9.29
N ALA A 78 -8.37 8.42 -9.75
CA ALA A 78 -7.08 9.08 -9.63
C ALA A 78 -7.01 10.40 -10.42
N ARG A 79 -7.55 10.42 -11.64
CA ARG A 79 -7.69 11.62 -12.48
C ARG A 79 -8.47 12.71 -11.75
N ARG A 80 -9.65 12.38 -11.21
CA ARG A 80 -10.51 13.32 -10.48
C ARG A 80 -9.83 13.86 -9.22
N GLN A 81 -9.14 13.01 -8.47
CA GLN A 81 -8.40 13.43 -7.29
C GLN A 81 -7.25 14.39 -7.64
N ALA A 82 -6.53 14.13 -8.74
CA ALA A 82 -5.48 15.02 -9.21
C ALA A 82 -6.03 16.38 -9.67
N ALA A 83 -7.13 16.38 -10.44
CA ALA A 83 -7.79 17.61 -10.88
C ALA A 83 -8.34 18.42 -9.69
N THR A 84 -8.90 17.75 -8.68
CA THR A 84 -9.34 18.35 -7.42
C THR A 84 -8.20 19.07 -6.70
N ALA A 85 -7.04 18.43 -6.57
CA ALA A 85 -5.88 19.05 -5.95
C ALA A 85 -5.41 20.29 -6.73
N GLN A 86 -5.46 20.26 -8.06
CA GLN A 86 -5.08 21.39 -8.91
C GLN A 86 -6.03 22.58 -8.75
N ILE A 87 -7.35 22.37 -8.79
CA ILE A 87 -8.31 23.46 -8.63
C ILE A 87 -8.25 24.07 -7.22
N ILE A 88 -8.12 23.25 -6.16
CA ILE A 88 -7.92 23.75 -4.80
C ILE A 88 -6.69 24.66 -4.73
N ASN A 89 -5.58 24.23 -5.33
CA ASN A 89 -4.37 25.04 -5.37
C ASN A 89 -4.56 26.33 -6.18
N ALA A 90 -5.27 26.27 -7.30
CA ALA A 90 -5.60 27.44 -8.10
C ALA A 90 -6.38 28.47 -7.29
N TYR A 91 -7.40 28.07 -6.52
CA TYR A 91 -8.12 28.96 -5.62
C TYR A 91 -7.25 29.52 -4.50
N ARG A 92 -6.34 28.71 -3.93
CA ARG A 92 -5.40 29.19 -2.90
C ARG A 92 -4.47 30.28 -3.42
N VAL A 93 -3.96 30.14 -4.65
CA VAL A 93 -2.99 31.08 -5.23
C VAL A 93 -3.68 32.28 -5.89
N ARG A 94 -4.77 32.03 -6.63
CA ARG A 94 -5.40 32.99 -7.55
C ARG A 94 -6.84 33.35 -7.21
N GLY A 95 -7.48 32.72 -6.23
CA GLY A 95 -8.89 32.98 -5.90
C GLY A 95 -9.18 34.45 -5.51
N HIS A 96 -8.17 35.17 -5.04
CA HIS A 96 -8.27 36.61 -4.77
C HIS A 96 -8.60 37.46 -6.02
N PHE A 97 -8.30 36.96 -7.23
CA PHE A 97 -8.65 37.66 -8.47
C PHE A 97 -10.16 37.75 -8.68
N GLU A 98 -10.92 36.71 -8.31
CA GLU A 98 -12.39 36.68 -8.46
C GLU A 98 -13.14 37.10 -7.18
N ALA A 99 -12.41 37.33 -6.08
CA ALA A 99 -12.99 37.75 -4.81
C ALA A 99 -13.75 39.09 -4.94
N ARG A 100 -14.98 39.13 -4.41
CA ARG A 100 -15.83 40.32 -4.38
C ARG A 100 -15.49 41.22 -3.19
N ILE A 101 -14.31 41.83 -3.23
CA ILE A 101 -13.80 42.71 -2.18
C ILE A 101 -14.29 44.17 -2.30
N ASP A 102 -14.76 44.57 -3.50
CA ASP A 102 -15.20 45.94 -3.77
C ASP A 102 -16.71 46.08 -3.48
N PRO A 103 -17.12 46.77 -2.40
CA PRO A 103 -18.52 46.95 -2.07
C PRO A 103 -19.26 47.84 -3.08
N LEU A 104 -18.54 48.65 -3.86
CA LEU A 104 -19.10 49.52 -4.89
C LEU A 104 -19.17 48.83 -6.26
N GLN A 105 -18.63 47.62 -6.40
CA GLN A 105 -18.65 46.80 -7.62
C GLN A 105 -18.15 47.53 -8.86
N ARG A 106 -17.15 48.41 -8.72
CA ARG A 106 -16.57 49.19 -9.81
C ARG A 106 -15.49 48.41 -10.55
N ARG A 107 -14.87 47.44 -9.88
CA ARG A 107 -13.88 46.54 -10.48
C ARG A 107 -14.55 45.57 -11.46
N GLU A 108 -14.08 45.54 -12.69
CA GLU A 108 -14.39 44.45 -13.62
C GLU A 108 -13.75 43.15 -13.13
N LEU A 109 -14.57 42.13 -12.87
CA LEU A 109 -14.10 40.78 -12.58
C LEU A 109 -13.67 40.14 -13.90
N LYS A 110 -12.38 39.86 -14.03
CA LYS A 110 -11.86 39.06 -15.13
C LYS A 110 -12.10 37.59 -14.81
N VAL A 111 -12.65 36.88 -15.79
CA VAL A 111 -12.81 35.43 -15.71
C VAL A 111 -11.44 34.79 -15.85
N HIS A 112 -11.06 33.94 -14.90
CA HIS A 112 -9.82 33.20 -14.95
C HIS A 112 -10.11 31.73 -15.21
N GLU A 113 -9.81 31.23 -16.41
CA GLU A 113 -10.10 29.84 -16.81
C GLU A 113 -9.56 28.81 -15.80
N GLU A 114 -8.38 29.05 -15.22
CA GLU A 114 -7.78 28.20 -14.18
C GLU A 114 -8.62 28.06 -12.90
N LEU A 115 -9.59 28.95 -12.64
CA LEU A 115 -10.50 28.86 -11.49
C LEU A 115 -11.78 28.08 -11.82
N HIS A 116 -11.95 27.67 -13.07
CA HIS A 116 -13.08 26.84 -13.51
C HIS A 116 -12.70 25.36 -13.55
N HIS A 117 -13.61 24.51 -13.06
CA HIS A 117 -13.42 23.06 -13.01
C HIS A 117 -13.21 22.42 -14.39
N THR A 118 -13.83 23.01 -15.42
CA THR A 118 -13.72 22.57 -16.82
C THR A 118 -12.29 22.69 -17.37
N TYR A 119 -11.48 23.63 -16.86
CA TYR A 119 -10.07 23.79 -17.25
C TYR A 119 -9.24 22.55 -16.91
N TYR A 120 -9.58 21.85 -15.83
CA TYR A 120 -8.92 20.62 -15.38
C TYR A 120 -9.61 19.35 -15.91
N GLY A 121 -10.57 19.49 -16.82
CA GLY A 121 -11.32 18.36 -17.37
C GLY A 121 -12.27 17.69 -16.37
N LEU A 122 -12.66 18.40 -15.31
CA LEU A 122 -13.81 18.00 -14.50
C LEU A 122 -15.08 18.44 -15.22
N THR A 123 -16.11 17.60 -15.16
CA THR A 123 -17.45 17.90 -15.64
C THR A 123 -18.36 18.27 -14.47
N ASP A 124 -19.53 18.84 -14.74
CA ASP A 124 -20.52 19.14 -13.69
C ASP A 124 -20.94 17.89 -12.90
N ALA A 125 -20.94 16.72 -13.55
CA ALA A 125 -21.24 15.44 -12.89
C ALA A 125 -20.14 15.03 -11.88
N ASP A 126 -18.87 15.36 -12.17
CA ASP A 126 -17.76 15.07 -11.26
C ASP A 126 -17.84 15.91 -9.97
N LEU A 127 -18.60 17.01 -9.95
CA LEU A 127 -18.73 17.86 -8.76
C LEU A 127 -19.56 17.21 -7.65
N ASP A 128 -20.45 16.30 -8.02
CA ASP A 128 -21.31 15.53 -7.11
C ASP A 128 -20.61 14.28 -6.56
N GLU A 129 -19.45 13.92 -7.09
CA GLU A 129 -18.68 12.76 -6.67
C GLU A 129 -17.87 13.05 -5.40
N GLU A 130 -17.75 12.07 -4.52
CA GLU A 130 -16.92 12.20 -3.32
C GLU A 130 -15.43 12.14 -3.66
N VAL A 131 -14.70 13.15 -3.21
CA VAL A 131 -13.24 13.25 -3.30
C VAL A 131 -12.62 13.21 -1.92
N ASP A 132 -11.34 12.82 -1.86
CA ASP A 132 -10.59 12.86 -0.60
C ASP A 132 -10.15 14.31 -0.32
N THR A 133 -10.51 14.80 0.85
CA THR A 133 -10.26 16.17 1.32
C THR A 133 -9.34 16.23 2.52
N ALA A 134 -8.55 15.18 2.78
CA ALA A 134 -7.55 15.14 3.84
C ALA A 134 -6.62 16.37 3.93
N PRO A 135 -6.16 17.01 2.83
CA PRO A 135 -5.31 18.20 2.93
C PRO A 135 -6.04 19.50 3.27
N LEU A 136 -7.37 19.47 3.45
CA LEU A 136 -8.18 20.62 3.83
C LEU A 136 -8.46 20.62 5.34
N PHE A 137 -8.30 21.78 5.97
CA PHE A 137 -8.63 21.94 7.38
C PHE A 137 -10.10 22.33 7.54
N GLY A 138 -10.78 21.75 8.54
CA GLY A 138 -12.18 22.08 8.86
C GLY A 138 -13.22 21.49 7.91
N VAL A 139 -12.83 20.57 7.03
CA VAL A 139 -13.70 19.84 6.10
C VAL A 139 -13.70 18.36 6.50
N PRO A 140 -14.81 17.61 6.33
CA PRO A 140 -14.80 16.16 6.51
C PRO A 140 -13.69 15.47 5.68
N PRO A 141 -13.25 14.25 6.01
CA PRO A 141 -12.21 13.54 5.26
C PRO A 141 -12.57 13.24 3.80
N ARG A 142 -13.87 13.15 3.50
CA ARG A 142 -14.41 13.03 2.15
C ARG A 142 -15.58 14.00 2.01
N ALA A 143 -15.62 14.71 0.89
CA ALA A 143 -16.67 15.65 0.57
C ALA A 143 -16.83 15.75 -0.95
N THR A 144 -17.93 16.35 -1.39
CA THR A 144 -18.16 16.72 -2.80
C THR A 144 -17.47 18.05 -3.12
N LEU A 145 -17.29 18.37 -4.41
CA LEU A 145 -16.66 19.63 -4.86
C LEU A 145 -17.64 20.81 -4.95
N ARG A 146 -18.94 20.59 -4.74
CA ARG A 146 -19.96 21.64 -4.72
C ARG A 146 -19.87 22.58 -3.52
#